data_AF-A0A7X7XDA9-F1
#
_entry.id   AF-A0A7X7XDA9-F1
#
_cell.length_a   1.000
_cell.length_b   1.000
_cell.length_c   1.000
_cell.angle_alpha   90.00
_cell.angle_beta   90.00
_cell.angle_gamma   90.00
#
_symmetry.space_group_name_H-M   'P 1'
#
loop_
_entity.id
_entity.type
_entity.pdbx_description
1 polymer ?
#
loop_
_entity_poly.entity_id
_entity_poly.type
_entity_poly.pdbx_seq_one_letter_code
_entity_poly.pdbx_strand_id
1 'polypeptide(L)'
;MSLQAFREEYTECLLSRFWEQWAGLGLFAAGTAPEVKADKLVAVIDPEALLLASWELGRMDPRLYDEVLSWLVSHGEAINLKRLGNLARQQPELDRSLLGAPATWLLKISGDSRWKRLAGISRPEKPAAFFLDPHGQPLPGWGEQDPAFQRAGWLRGPVRLRDLNTGISTKSAATLWLRLRYLFGLNIRADVIVYLLTHDSAHPSELSRGVHFSQPSLFSVCQEMESSGLVHSFRLGNQRRYQLKPEHWQTFLGTRPVRWVNWAAQFRFHQYMWRFLYGRNWTGVSTYLQASELRAALQEALRIRGIRELPAEFQNVFDLPGEAFLTPATSRLRDFAME
;
A
#
# COMPACT_ATOMS: atom_id res chain seq x y z
N MET A 1 -22.73 -15.88 7.03
CA MET A 1 -21.60 -15.63 7.95
C MET A 1 -21.84 -14.31 8.68
N SER A 2 -21.50 -14.21 9.98
CA SER A 2 -21.60 -12.93 10.70
C SER A 2 -20.38 -12.03 10.43
N LEU A 3 -20.52 -10.72 10.58
CA LEU A 3 -19.42 -9.76 10.54
C LEU A 3 -18.41 -9.96 11.68
N GLN A 4 -18.79 -10.68 12.75
CA GLN A 4 -17.85 -11.12 13.78
C GLN A 4 -16.80 -12.06 13.20
N ALA A 5 -17.23 -13.18 12.62
CA ALA A 5 -16.35 -14.17 12.02
C ALA A 5 -15.64 -13.63 10.77
N PHE A 6 -16.35 -12.85 9.95
CA PHE A 6 -15.78 -12.29 8.73
C PHE A 6 -14.60 -11.33 9.01
N ARG A 7 -14.59 -10.60 10.14
CA ARG A 7 -13.47 -9.69 10.46
C ARG A 7 -12.13 -10.43 10.52
N GLU A 8 -12.13 -11.63 11.08
CA GLU A 8 -10.93 -12.44 11.33
C GLU A 8 -10.42 -12.98 9.99
N GLU A 9 -11.30 -13.61 9.22
CA GLU A 9 -11.00 -14.08 7.85
C GLU A 9 -10.49 -12.94 6.95
N TYR A 10 -11.16 -11.78 6.97
CA TYR A 10 -10.74 -10.62 6.19
C TYR A 10 -9.36 -10.10 6.58
N THR A 11 -9.04 -10.13 7.88
CA THR A 11 -7.72 -9.71 8.38
C THR A 11 -6.64 -10.68 7.94
N GLU A 12 -6.89 -11.99 8.01
CA GLU A 12 -5.97 -13.01 7.53
C GLU A 12 -5.68 -12.86 6.02
N CYS A 13 -6.70 -12.61 5.20
CA CYS A 13 -6.52 -12.33 3.77
C CYS A 13 -5.64 -11.10 3.52
N LEU A 14 -5.88 -9.99 4.23
CA LEU A 14 -5.06 -8.78 4.10
C LEU A 14 -3.61 -9.00 4.51
N LEU A 15 -3.37 -9.70 5.62
CA LEU A 15 -2.02 -10.02 6.09
C LEU A 15 -1.30 -10.97 5.13
N SER A 16 -1.99 -11.98 4.60
CA SER A 16 -1.46 -12.85 3.54
C SER A 16 -1.05 -12.03 2.32
N ARG A 17 -1.90 -11.08 1.91
CA ARG A 17 -1.60 -10.19 0.78
C ARG A 17 -0.38 -9.32 1.01
N PHE A 18 -0.18 -8.81 2.23
CA PHE A 18 1.04 -8.07 2.56
C PHE A 18 2.27 -8.97 2.52
N TRP A 19 2.21 -10.17 3.10
CA TRP A 19 3.31 -11.13 3.02
C TRP A 19 3.68 -11.43 1.56
N GLU A 20 2.69 -11.69 0.70
CA GLU A 20 2.90 -11.92 -0.73
C GLU A 20 3.57 -10.73 -1.44
N GLN A 21 3.09 -9.50 -1.20
CA GLN A 21 3.66 -8.33 -1.85
C GLN A 21 5.07 -8.01 -1.34
N TRP A 22 5.31 -8.11 -0.03
CA TRP A 22 6.65 -7.95 0.52
C TRP A 22 7.61 -9.03 0.01
N ALA A 23 7.16 -10.27 -0.14
CA ALA A 23 7.92 -11.32 -0.83
C ALA A 23 8.22 -10.98 -2.29
N GLY A 24 7.25 -10.38 -3.00
CA GLY A 24 7.47 -9.82 -4.33
C GLY A 24 8.55 -8.73 -4.38
N LEU A 25 8.79 -8.03 -3.26
CA LEU A 25 9.85 -7.03 -3.09
C LEU A 25 11.16 -7.60 -2.48
N GLY A 26 11.26 -8.91 -2.29
CA GLY A 26 12.48 -9.58 -1.81
C GLY A 26 12.52 -9.91 -0.32
N LEU A 27 11.43 -9.69 0.43
CA LEU A 27 11.30 -10.10 1.82
C LEU A 27 10.80 -11.54 1.91
N PHE A 28 11.64 -12.51 2.29
CA PHE A 28 11.28 -13.92 2.37
C PHE A 28 10.91 -14.54 1.01
N ALA A 29 11.90 -14.77 0.16
CA ALA A 29 11.76 -15.77 -0.90
C ALA A 29 12.20 -17.13 -0.35
N ALA A 30 11.27 -17.88 0.25
CA ALA A 30 11.42 -19.32 0.33
C ALA A 30 11.42 -19.88 -1.10
N GLY A 31 12.57 -19.92 -1.75
CA GLY A 31 12.90 -20.81 -2.88
C GLY A 31 12.08 -20.75 -4.17
N THR A 32 10.96 -20.05 -4.22
CA THR A 32 10.10 -19.96 -5.40
C THR A 32 9.50 -18.56 -5.44
N ALA A 33 10.06 -17.69 -6.28
CA ALA A 33 9.23 -16.66 -6.87
C ALA A 33 8.03 -17.40 -7.47
N PRO A 34 6.77 -17.06 -7.14
CA PRO A 34 5.62 -17.74 -7.72
C PRO A 34 5.83 -17.76 -9.23
N GLU A 35 5.79 -18.96 -9.83
CA GLU A 35 5.86 -19.10 -11.28
C GLU A 35 4.68 -18.32 -11.84
N VAL A 36 4.94 -17.08 -12.25
CA VAL A 36 3.95 -16.29 -12.96
C VAL A 36 3.81 -16.99 -14.29
N LYS A 37 2.68 -17.70 -14.45
CA LYS A 37 2.26 -18.25 -15.74
C LYS A 37 2.49 -17.17 -16.80
N ALA A 38 3.14 -17.54 -17.90
CA ALA A 38 3.66 -16.59 -18.88
C ALA A 38 2.61 -15.62 -19.45
N ASP A 39 1.34 -15.94 -19.30
CA ASP A 39 0.14 -15.24 -19.78
C ASP A 39 -0.45 -14.21 -18.80
N LYS A 40 -0.12 -14.23 -17.49
CA LYS A 40 -0.72 -13.30 -16.53
C LYS A 40 0.17 -12.06 -16.31
N LEU A 41 -0.38 -10.88 -16.59
CA LEU A 41 0.28 -9.61 -16.28
C LEU A 41 0.55 -9.49 -14.77
N VAL A 42 1.80 -9.17 -14.42
CA VAL A 42 2.20 -8.94 -13.02
C VAL A 42 1.88 -7.50 -12.65
N ALA A 43 1.18 -7.30 -11.53
CA ALA A 43 0.99 -5.97 -10.98
C ALA A 43 2.32 -5.42 -10.45
N VAL A 44 2.69 -4.20 -10.85
CA VAL A 44 3.83 -3.51 -10.22
C VAL A 44 3.46 -3.20 -8.78
N ILE A 45 4.35 -3.48 -7.83
CA ILE A 45 4.11 -3.18 -6.42
C ILE A 45 4.46 -1.72 -6.15
N ASP A 46 3.55 -1.04 -5.46
CA ASP A 46 3.78 0.31 -4.95
C ASP A 46 4.38 0.23 -3.53
N PRO A 47 5.69 0.53 -3.37
CA PRO A 47 6.36 0.32 -2.09
C PRO A 47 5.88 1.30 -1.00
N GLU A 48 5.52 2.55 -1.32
CA GLU A 48 5.04 3.48 -0.29
C GLU A 48 3.60 3.21 0.12
N ALA A 49 2.74 2.82 -0.82
CA ALA A 49 1.37 2.47 -0.49
C ALA A 49 1.33 1.20 0.37
N LEU A 50 2.12 0.18 0.00
CA LEU A 50 2.28 -1.05 0.77
C LEU A 50 2.84 -0.76 2.17
N LEU A 51 3.89 0.07 2.26
CA LEU A 51 4.49 0.46 3.54
C LEU A 51 3.50 1.19 4.45
N LEU A 52 2.76 2.16 3.91
CA LEU A 52 1.78 2.93 4.67
C LEU A 52 0.68 2.03 5.23
N ALA A 53 0.18 1.11 4.40
CA ALA A 53 -0.83 0.12 4.82
C ALA A 53 -0.26 -0.85 5.86
N SER A 54 0.97 -1.33 5.66
CA SER A 54 1.66 -2.25 6.58
C SER A 54 1.89 -1.62 7.96
N TRP A 55 2.19 -0.32 8.03
CA TRP A 55 2.37 0.37 9.31
C TRP A 55 1.09 0.52 10.14
N GLU A 56 -0.08 0.49 9.50
CA GLU A 56 -1.36 0.47 10.23
C GLU A 56 -1.83 -0.96 10.48
N LEU A 57 -2.01 -1.74 9.42
CA LEU A 57 -2.68 -3.04 9.48
C LEU A 57 -1.73 -4.18 9.87
N GLY A 58 -0.43 -4.04 9.63
CA GLY A 58 0.59 -4.98 10.09
C GLY A 58 0.75 -5.02 11.61
N ARG A 59 0.10 -4.12 12.37
CA ARG A 59 0.04 -4.17 13.83
C ARG A 59 -0.67 -5.43 14.36
N MET A 60 -1.42 -6.13 13.50
CA MET A 60 -2.05 -7.42 13.78
C MET A 60 -1.07 -8.60 13.62
N ASP A 61 0.08 -8.40 12.98
CA ASP A 61 1.12 -9.42 12.79
C ASP A 61 2.51 -8.84 13.14
N PRO A 62 2.98 -9.01 14.40
CA PRO A 62 4.29 -8.55 14.82
C PRO A 62 5.45 -9.11 14.00
N ARG A 63 5.29 -10.30 13.39
CA ARG A 63 6.33 -10.89 12.54
C ARG A 63 6.45 -10.11 11.24
N LEU A 64 5.34 -9.90 10.55
CA LEU A 64 5.32 -9.10 9.32
C LEU A 64 5.93 -7.72 9.58
N TYR A 65 5.51 -7.07 10.67
CA TYR A 65 5.98 -5.73 11.01
C TYR A 65 7.51 -5.66 11.17
N ASP A 66 8.09 -6.61 11.91
CA ASP A 66 9.54 -6.65 12.15
C ASP A 66 10.33 -6.98 10.88
N GLU A 67 9.80 -7.84 10.02
CA GLU A 67 10.43 -8.13 8.74
C GLU A 67 10.37 -6.93 7.78
N VAL A 68 9.27 -6.19 7.74
CA VAL A 68 9.20 -4.92 6.99
C VAL A 68 10.26 -3.93 7.49
N LEU A 69 10.46 -3.82 8.80
CA LEU A 69 11.53 -2.99 9.36
C LEU A 69 12.92 -3.50 8.94
N SER A 70 13.14 -4.83 8.94
CA SER A 70 14.38 -5.43 8.45
C SER A 70 14.64 -5.10 6.98
N TRP A 71 13.62 -5.20 6.12
CA TRP A 71 13.74 -4.83 4.71
C TRP A 71 14.10 -3.35 4.53
N LEU A 72 13.51 -2.46 5.34
CA LEU A 72 13.80 -1.02 5.30
C LEU A 72 15.21 -0.67 5.77
N VAL A 73 15.84 -1.50 6.62
CA VAL A 73 17.26 -1.32 6.96
C VAL A 73 18.15 -1.54 5.73
N SER A 74 17.81 -2.51 4.88
CA SER A 74 18.62 -2.86 3.70
C SER A 74 18.28 -2.08 2.43
N HIS A 75 17.01 -1.67 2.27
CA HIS A 75 16.46 -1.11 1.02
C HIS A 75 15.67 0.19 1.22
N GLY A 76 15.76 0.80 2.40
CA GLY A 76 15.04 2.03 2.73
C GLY A 76 15.39 3.19 1.80
N GLU A 77 16.57 3.21 1.18
CA GLU A 77 17.00 4.20 0.18
C GLU A 77 16.08 4.25 -1.04
N ALA A 78 15.43 3.14 -1.38
CA ALA A 78 14.50 3.05 -2.49
C ALA A 78 13.09 3.59 -2.15
N ILE A 79 12.81 3.90 -0.89
CA ILE A 79 11.53 4.50 -0.45
C ILE A 79 11.55 6.03 -0.63
N ASN A 80 10.56 6.54 -1.35
CA ASN A 80 10.35 7.95 -1.58
C ASN A 80 9.56 8.58 -0.42
N LEU A 81 10.26 9.08 0.60
CA LEU A 81 9.63 9.67 1.79
C LEU A 81 8.75 10.89 1.49
N LYS A 82 9.02 11.63 0.41
CA LYS A 82 8.16 12.74 -0.02
C LYS A 82 6.81 12.20 -0.52
N ARG A 83 6.83 11.13 -1.31
CA ARG A 83 5.63 10.45 -1.80
C ARG A 83 4.86 9.78 -0.67
N LEU A 84 5.55 9.06 0.23
CA LEU A 84 4.96 8.49 1.45
C LEU A 84 4.23 9.57 2.27
N GLY A 85 4.86 10.73 2.46
CA GLY A 85 4.23 11.86 3.15
C GLY A 85 3.08 12.51 2.39
N ASN A 86 3.06 12.46 1.04
CA ASN A 86 1.90 12.88 0.24
C ASN A 86 0.73 11.92 0.45
N LEU A 87 0.99 10.61 0.42
CA LEU A 87 -0.01 9.56 0.66
C LEU A 87 -0.63 9.67 2.06
N ALA A 88 0.21 9.77 3.10
CA ALA A 88 -0.26 9.93 4.48
C ALA A 88 -1.12 11.19 4.68
N ARG A 89 -0.85 12.28 3.95
CA ARG A 89 -1.69 13.49 4.00
C ARG A 89 -3.06 13.31 3.36
N GLN A 90 -3.22 12.34 2.47
CA GLN A 90 -4.49 12.02 1.82
C GLN A 90 -5.38 11.09 2.67
N GLN A 91 -4.89 10.65 3.84
CA GLN A 91 -5.59 9.80 4.79
C GLN A 91 -5.75 10.54 6.15
N PRO A 92 -6.79 11.38 6.32
CA PRO A 92 -7.03 12.08 7.58
C PRO A 92 -7.24 11.14 8.78
N GLU A 93 -7.74 9.93 8.53
CA GLU A 93 -8.07 8.93 9.55
C GLU A 93 -6.84 8.15 10.03
N LEU A 94 -5.69 8.28 9.35
CA LEU A 94 -4.47 7.60 9.71
C LEU A 94 -3.83 8.26 10.95
N ASP A 95 -3.64 7.49 12.01
CA ASP A 95 -2.84 7.93 13.15
C ASP A 95 -1.39 8.13 12.71
N ARG A 96 -0.99 9.40 12.57
CA ARG A 96 0.32 9.74 12.04
C ARG A 96 1.46 9.32 12.95
N SER A 97 1.20 9.08 14.23
CA SER A 97 2.22 8.60 15.16
C SER A 97 2.72 7.20 14.81
N LEU A 98 1.93 6.43 14.04
CA LEU A 98 2.33 5.13 13.48
C LEU A 98 3.43 5.25 12.42
N LEU A 99 3.65 6.42 11.83
CA LEU A 99 4.80 6.70 10.96
C LEU A 99 6.03 7.11 11.79
N GLY A 100 5.81 7.81 12.91
CA GLY A 100 6.87 8.38 13.73
C GLY A 100 7.66 7.33 14.50
N ALA A 101 6.99 6.33 15.05
CA ALA A 101 7.64 5.22 15.76
C ALA A 101 8.63 4.41 14.90
N PRO A 102 8.23 3.79 13.77
CA PRO A 102 9.16 3.05 12.93
C PRO A 102 10.24 3.96 12.34
N ALA A 103 9.95 5.23 12.01
CA ALA A 103 10.96 6.18 11.55
C ALA A 103 12.01 6.52 12.64
N THR A 104 11.58 6.64 13.90
CA THR A 104 12.50 6.85 15.05
C THR A 104 13.42 5.65 15.22
N TRP A 105 12.86 4.44 15.08
CA TRP A 105 13.63 3.20 15.12
C TRP A 105 14.62 3.11 13.94
N LEU A 106 14.17 3.38 12.71
CA LEU A 106 15.00 3.38 11.50
C LEU A 106 16.14 4.38 11.57
N LEU A 107 15.87 5.60 12.03
CA LEU A 107 16.90 6.62 12.24
C LEU A 107 17.97 6.14 13.23
N LYS A 108 17.57 5.47 14.31
CA LYS A 108 18.50 4.97 15.33
C LYS A 108 19.34 3.80 14.83
N ILE A 109 18.74 2.85 14.10
CA ILE A 109 19.42 1.61 13.68
C ILE A 109 20.30 1.82 12.43
N SER A 110 19.84 2.60 11.45
CA SER A 110 20.52 2.78 10.16
C SER A 110 21.35 4.06 10.09
N GLY A 111 21.09 5.04 10.97
CA GLY A 111 21.68 6.38 10.87
C GLY A 111 21.14 7.22 9.70
N ASP A 112 20.17 6.72 8.93
CA ASP A 112 19.65 7.41 7.76
C ASP A 112 18.80 8.63 8.16
N SER A 113 19.41 9.80 7.99
CA SER A 113 18.80 11.10 8.34
C SER A 113 17.53 11.44 7.57
N ARG A 114 17.22 10.76 6.46
CA ARG A 114 15.97 10.99 5.70
C ARG A 114 14.74 10.72 6.57
N TRP A 115 14.83 9.77 7.50
CA TRP A 115 13.76 9.43 8.45
C TRP A 115 13.53 10.50 9.52
N LYS A 116 14.46 11.43 9.73
CA LYS A 116 14.40 12.44 10.81
C LYS A 116 13.11 13.25 10.82
N ARG A 117 12.61 13.63 9.65
CA ARG A 117 11.34 14.38 9.54
C ARG A 117 10.14 13.54 9.98
N LEU A 118 10.10 12.26 9.62
CA LEU A 118 9.02 11.36 10.01
C LEU A 118 9.12 11.00 11.50
N ALA A 119 10.33 10.77 12.02
CA ALA A 119 10.59 10.53 13.43
C ALA A 119 10.14 11.70 14.35
N GLY A 120 10.08 12.92 13.81
CA GLY A 120 9.57 14.10 14.49
C GLY A 120 8.05 14.28 14.46
N ILE A 121 7.29 13.36 13.87
CA ILE A 121 5.82 13.40 13.89
C ILE A 121 5.30 13.20 15.32
N SER A 122 4.14 13.81 15.61
CA SER A 122 3.45 13.74 16.89
C SER A 122 3.29 12.31 17.40
N ARG A 123 3.35 12.17 18.72
CA ARG A 123 3.23 10.92 19.47
C ARG A 123 1.80 10.79 20.00
N PRO A 124 1.33 9.59 20.39
CA PRO A 124 0.08 9.45 21.12
C PRO A 124 0.09 10.30 22.40
N GLU A 125 -1.08 10.80 22.82
CA GLU A 125 -1.21 11.61 24.06
C GLU A 125 -0.81 10.83 25.31
N LYS A 126 -1.09 9.52 25.33
CA LYS A 126 -0.73 8.59 26.39
C LYS A 126 0.00 7.40 25.79
N PRO A 127 0.97 6.79 26.51
CA PRO A 127 1.60 5.56 26.07
C PRO A 127 0.56 4.50 25.69
N ALA A 128 0.64 3.97 24.48
CA ALA A 128 -0.32 3.03 23.94
C ALA A 128 0.37 1.76 23.46
N ALA A 129 -0.30 0.62 23.56
CA ALA A 129 0.17 -0.64 23.00
C ALA A 129 0.26 -0.55 21.48
N PHE A 130 1.44 -0.90 20.94
CA PHE A 130 1.70 -0.81 19.52
C PHE A 130 0.98 -1.93 18.76
N PHE A 131 1.08 -3.18 19.21
CA PHE A 131 0.45 -4.30 18.53
C PHE A 131 -1.00 -4.52 18.99
N LEU A 132 -1.76 -5.19 18.14
CA LEU A 132 -3.15 -5.55 18.36
C LEU A 132 -3.29 -7.07 18.37
N ASP A 133 -4.22 -7.60 19.16
CA ASP A 133 -4.57 -9.01 19.18
C ASP A 133 -5.50 -9.34 18.00
N PRO A 134 -5.80 -10.62 17.71
CA PRO A 134 -6.70 -11.01 16.62
C PRO A 134 -8.11 -10.39 16.69
N HIS A 135 -8.53 -9.89 17.86
CA HIS A 135 -9.82 -9.23 18.07
C HIS A 135 -9.71 -7.69 18.01
N GLY A 136 -8.52 -7.17 17.65
CA GLY A 136 -8.23 -5.74 17.50
C GLY A 136 -8.03 -5.02 18.83
N GLN A 137 -7.88 -5.74 19.94
CA GLN A 137 -7.61 -5.16 21.24
C GLN A 137 -6.10 -4.88 21.39
N PRO A 138 -5.69 -3.82 22.09
CA PRO A 138 -4.28 -3.53 22.28
C PRO A 138 -3.56 -4.65 23.05
N LEU A 139 -2.52 -5.23 22.46
CA LEU A 139 -1.67 -6.22 23.15
C LEU A 139 -0.76 -5.50 24.14
N PRO A 140 -0.84 -5.79 25.45
CA PRO A 140 -0.05 -5.06 26.42
C PRO A 140 1.45 -5.31 26.15
N GLY A 141 2.24 -4.24 26.20
CA GLY A 141 3.69 -4.32 26.09
C GLY A 141 4.28 -4.91 27.37
N TRP A 142 4.28 -6.24 27.52
CA TRP A 142 4.93 -6.91 28.65
C TRP A 142 6.44 -7.05 28.43
N GLY A 143 7.22 -6.94 29.50
CA GLY A 143 8.67 -7.14 29.47
C GLY A 143 9.47 -5.92 29.01
N GLU A 144 10.68 -6.18 28.49
CA GLU A 144 11.57 -5.14 27.95
C GLU A 144 10.88 -4.38 26.81
N GLN A 145 10.98 -3.05 26.82
CA GLN A 145 10.40 -2.20 25.78
C GLN A 145 11.45 -1.77 24.77
N ASP A 146 11.06 -1.67 23.49
CA ASP A 146 11.92 -1.04 22.48
C ASP A 146 12.09 0.46 22.79
N PRO A 147 13.33 0.96 23.01
CA PRO A 147 13.53 2.36 23.41
C PRO A 147 13.12 3.38 22.35
N ALA A 148 13.15 3.04 21.07
CA ALA A 148 12.77 3.97 20.00
C ALA A 148 11.25 4.11 19.92
N PHE A 149 10.51 3.00 19.98
CA PHE A 149 9.06 3.02 20.05
C PHE A 149 8.55 3.66 21.34
N GLN A 150 9.17 3.35 22.48
CA GLN A 150 8.81 3.94 23.77
C GLN A 150 8.97 5.47 23.74
N ARG A 151 10.08 5.97 23.19
CA ARG A 151 10.26 7.42 22.99
C ARG A 151 9.18 7.99 22.09
N ALA A 152 8.75 7.27 21.07
CA ALA A 152 7.65 7.67 20.19
C ALA A 152 6.24 7.51 20.80
N GLY A 153 6.13 7.12 22.08
CA GLY A 153 4.85 6.99 22.80
C GLY A 153 4.16 5.63 22.60
N TRP A 154 4.87 4.65 22.05
CA TRP A 154 4.35 3.33 21.74
C TRP A 154 5.03 2.23 22.56
N LEU A 155 4.24 1.29 23.07
CA LEU A 155 4.69 0.17 23.88
C LEU A 155 4.75 -1.10 23.03
N ARG A 156 5.95 -1.66 22.87
CA ARG A 156 6.21 -2.96 22.24
C ARG A 156 7.53 -3.53 22.72
N GLY A 157 7.67 -4.85 22.61
CA GLY A 157 8.96 -5.51 22.78
C GLY A 157 9.99 -5.10 21.72
N PRO A 158 11.29 -5.42 21.93
CA PRO A 158 12.36 -5.12 20.98
C PRO A 158 12.07 -5.64 19.58
N VAL A 159 12.47 -4.89 18.55
CA VAL A 159 12.42 -5.36 17.15
C VAL A 159 13.36 -6.55 16.97
N ARG A 160 12.86 -7.65 16.40
CA ARG A 160 13.64 -8.85 16.12
C ARG A 160 13.89 -8.99 14.63
N LEU A 161 15.13 -8.71 14.22
CA LEU A 161 15.58 -8.89 12.84
C LEU A 161 15.91 -10.37 12.61
N ARG A 162 15.18 -11.03 11.70
CA ARG A 162 15.44 -12.44 11.35
C ARG A 162 16.20 -12.61 10.03
N ASP A 163 16.60 -11.50 9.43
CA ASP A 163 17.36 -11.43 8.18
C ASP A 163 16.74 -12.27 7.05
N LEU A 164 15.42 -12.16 6.90
CA LEU A 164 14.68 -12.82 5.82
C LEU A 164 14.84 -12.11 4.48
N ASN A 165 15.71 -11.09 4.41
CA ASN A 165 15.91 -10.32 3.21
C ASN A 165 16.71 -11.13 2.17
N THR A 166 16.08 -11.43 1.05
CA THR A 166 16.68 -12.15 -0.08
C THR A 166 17.17 -11.23 -1.20
N GLY A 167 17.01 -9.91 -1.03
CA GLY A 167 17.35 -8.89 -2.01
C GLY A 167 16.25 -8.65 -3.06
N ILE A 168 16.28 -7.46 -3.66
CA ILE A 168 15.30 -7.06 -4.68
C ILE A 168 15.62 -7.74 -6.01
N SER A 169 14.66 -8.49 -6.55
CA SER A 169 14.81 -9.11 -7.88
C SER A 169 15.05 -8.06 -8.96
N THR A 170 16.09 -8.26 -9.76
CA THR A 170 16.44 -7.41 -10.90
C THR A 170 15.68 -7.77 -12.19
N LYS A 171 14.85 -8.82 -12.16
CA LYS A 171 14.11 -9.33 -13.32
C LYS A 171 12.59 -9.31 -13.13
N SER A 172 12.11 -9.28 -11.89
CA SER A 172 10.69 -9.27 -11.60
C SER A 172 10.02 -7.99 -12.14
N ALA A 173 8.82 -8.16 -12.68
CA ALA A 173 7.92 -7.07 -13.03
C ALA A 173 7.35 -6.38 -11.77
N ALA A 174 7.17 -7.14 -10.67
CA ALA A 174 6.65 -6.61 -9.40
C ALA A 174 7.59 -5.55 -8.81
N THR A 175 8.90 -5.72 -8.99
CA THR A 175 9.94 -4.82 -8.48
C THR A 175 10.27 -3.67 -9.44
N LEU A 176 9.54 -3.52 -10.56
CA LEU A 176 9.86 -2.52 -11.59
C LEU A 176 9.98 -1.10 -11.01
N TRP A 177 9.09 -0.73 -10.09
CA TRP A 177 9.13 0.59 -9.45
C TRP A 177 10.45 0.85 -8.72
N LEU A 178 10.93 -0.12 -7.93
CA LEU A 178 12.20 -0.02 -7.22
C LEU A 178 13.40 -0.03 -8.19
N ARG A 179 13.36 -0.90 -9.21
CA ARG A 179 14.41 -0.99 -10.24
C ARG A 179 14.60 0.33 -10.97
N LEU A 180 13.52 1.01 -11.34
CA LEU A 180 13.59 2.32 -11.98
C LEU A 180 14.18 3.39 -11.04
N ARG A 181 13.94 3.31 -9.74
CA ARG A 181 14.54 4.23 -8.76
C ARG A 181 16.03 3.96 -8.54
N TYR A 182 16.46 2.71 -8.58
CA TYR A 182 17.89 2.39 -8.57
C TYR A 182 18.60 2.86 -9.86
N LEU A 183 17.91 2.79 -11.00
CA LEU A 183 18.48 3.17 -12.29
C LEU A 183 18.50 4.70 -12.51
N PHE A 184 17.40 5.39 -12.25
CA PHE A 184 17.23 6.81 -12.52
C PHE A 184 17.39 7.71 -11.30
N GLY A 185 17.56 7.13 -10.12
CA GLY A 185 17.54 7.82 -8.85
C GLY A 185 16.12 8.01 -8.29
N LEU A 186 16.06 8.37 -7.01
CA LEU A 186 14.83 8.59 -6.27
C LEU A 186 14.19 9.95 -6.62
N ASN A 187 13.46 10.01 -7.74
CA ASN A 187 12.85 11.24 -8.24
C ASN A 187 11.53 10.99 -8.99
N ILE A 188 10.84 12.08 -9.31
CA ILE A 188 9.52 12.05 -9.98
C ILE A 188 9.60 11.39 -11.37
N ARG A 189 10.74 11.46 -12.08
CA ARG A 189 10.89 10.86 -13.42
C ARG A 189 10.76 9.34 -13.35
N ALA A 190 11.41 8.71 -12.36
CA ALA A 190 11.30 7.27 -12.14
C ALA A 190 9.84 6.86 -11.89
N ASP A 191 9.11 7.60 -11.05
CA ASP A 191 7.70 7.34 -10.75
C ASP A 191 6.80 7.54 -11.99
N VAL A 192 7.04 8.60 -12.78
CA VAL A 192 6.31 8.86 -14.05
C VAL A 192 6.53 7.77 -15.07
N ILE A 193 7.75 7.25 -15.20
CA ILE A 193 8.06 6.17 -16.15
C ILE A 193 7.25 4.91 -15.80
N VAL A 194 7.15 4.50 -14.52
CA VAL A 194 6.31 3.35 -14.12
C VAL A 194 4.86 3.55 -14.60
N TYR A 195 4.30 4.74 -14.37
CA TYR A 195 2.93 5.03 -14.77
C TYR A 195 2.75 4.99 -16.29
N LEU A 196 3.65 5.61 -17.06
CA LEU A 196 3.54 5.62 -18.52
C LEU A 196 3.85 4.27 -19.18
N LEU A 197 4.59 3.37 -18.52
CA LEU A 197 4.81 2.01 -19.04
C LEU A 197 3.58 1.11 -18.91
N THR A 198 2.57 1.55 -18.17
CA THR A 198 1.36 0.78 -17.86
C THR A 198 0.08 1.38 -18.43
N HIS A 199 0.20 2.49 -19.17
CA HIS A 199 -0.91 3.21 -19.77
C HIS A 199 -0.50 3.68 -21.17
N ASP A 200 -1.45 3.70 -22.12
CA ASP A 200 -1.17 4.18 -23.48
C ASP A 200 -0.68 5.63 -23.50
N SER A 201 -1.29 6.48 -22.66
CA SER A 201 -0.87 7.86 -22.44
C SER A 201 -1.46 8.40 -21.14
N ALA A 202 -0.89 9.48 -20.62
CA ALA A 202 -1.40 10.14 -19.41
C ALA A 202 -1.43 11.66 -19.51
N HIS A 203 -2.50 12.26 -19.00
CA HIS A 203 -2.58 13.67 -18.68
C HIS A 203 -1.94 13.93 -17.29
N PRO A 204 -1.32 15.10 -17.02
CA PRO A 204 -0.73 15.40 -15.71
C PRO A 204 -1.65 15.22 -14.49
N SER A 205 -2.97 15.40 -14.65
CA SER A 205 -3.93 15.15 -13.57
C SER A 205 -4.18 13.67 -13.29
N GLU A 206 -3.96 12.78 -14.27
CA GLU A 206 -3.99 11.33 -14.11
C GLU A 206 -2.71 10.86 -13.43
N LEU A 207 -1.55 11.35 -13.88
CA LEU A 207 -0.26 11.13 -13.21
C LEU A 207 -0.32 11.56 -11.74
N SER A 208 -0.87 12.73 -11.44
CA SER A 208 -1.02 13.24 -10.06
C SER A 208 -1.78 12.26 -9.17
N ARG A 209 -2.83 11.63 -9.71
CA ARG A 209 -3.62 10.62 -9.00
C ARG A 209 -2.90 9.29 -8.82
N GLY A 210 -2.02 8.90 -9.76
CA GLY A 210 -1.30 7.62 -9.70
C GLY A 210 0.02 7.68 -8.92
N VAL A 211 0.83 8.72 -9.13
CA VAL A 211 2.15 8.84 -8.49
C VAL A 211 2.15 9.76 -7.26
N HIS A 212 1.02 10.42 -6.97
CA HIS A 212 0.80 11.25 -5.77
C HIS A 212 1.80 12.41 -5.63
N PHE A 213 2.14 13.06 -6.75
CA PHE A 213 2.81 14.36 -6.78
C PHE A 213 1.87 15.45 -7.27
N SER A 214 2.20 16.72 -7.04
CA SER A 214 1.37 17.83 -7.51
C SER A 214 1.38 17.90 -9.05
N GLN A 215 0.23 18.28 -9.63
CA GLN A 215 0.09 18.42 -11.08
C GLN A 215 1.11 19.40 -11.70
N PRO A 216 1.43 20.57 -11.09
CA PRO A 216 2.46 21.47 -11.64
C PRO A 216 3.85 20.81 -11.70
N SER A 217 4.26 20.08 -10.66
CA SER A 217 5.54 19.37 -10.67
C SER A 217 5.59 18.29 -11.74
N LEU A 218 4.50 17.54 -11.92
CA LEU A 218 4.42 16.51 -12.95
C LEU A 218 4.42 17.09 -14.37
N PHE A 219 3.74 18.22 -14.57
CA PHE A 219 3.77 18.93 -15.85
C PHE A 219 5.19 19.36 -16.22
N SER A 220 5.92 20.02 -15.30
CA SER A 220 7.32 20.43 -15.51
C SER A 220 8.21 19.24 -15.83
N VAL A 221 8.11 18.17 -15.04
CA VAL A 221 8.92 16.96 -15.22
C VAL A 221 8.64 16.30 -16.57
N CYS A 222 7.38 16.18 -16.99
CA CYS A 222 7.05 15.59 -18.28
C CYS A 222 7.56 16.46 -19.44
N GLN A 223 7.49 17.78 -19.31
CA GLN A 223 8.04 18.71 -20.31
C GLN A 223 9.56 18.58 -20.43
N GLU A 224 10.29 18.45 -19.31
CA GLU A 224 11.73 18.22 -19.35
C GLU A 224 12.09 16.83 -19.89
N MET A 225 11.30 15.81 -19.58
CA MET A 225 11.50 14.46 -20.09
C MET A 225 11.23 14.36 -21.59
N GLU A 226 10.31 15.16 -22.13
CA GLU A 226 10.07 15.23 -23.57
C GLU A 226 11.33 15.64 -24.36
N SER A 227 12.15 16.52 -23.80
CA SER A 227 13.44 16.92 -24.41
C SER A 227 14.44 15.77 -24.58
N SER A 228 14.22 14.62 -23.93
CA SER A 228 15.04 13.42 -24.15
C SER A 228 14.74 12.70 -25.48
N GLY A 229 13.59 12.99 -26.11
CA GLY A 229 13.09 12.26 -27.26
C GLY A 229 12.51 10.87 -26.94
N LEU A 230 12.57 10.40 -25.69
CA LEU A 230 12.02 9.11 -25.24
C LEU A 230 10.59 9.20 -24.68
N VAL A 231 10.18 10.41 -24.29
CA VAL A 231 8.80 10.75 -23.91
C VAL A 231 8.22 11.62 -25.00
N HIS A 232 7.02 11.29 -25.48
CA HIS A 232 6.33 12.07 -26.50
C HIS A 232 5.10 12.71 -25.90
N SER A 233 4.84 13.97 -26.25
CA SER A 233 3.56 14.60 -25.97
C SER A 233 2.74 14.79 -27.24
N PHE A 234 1.42 14.75 -27.08
CA PHE A 234 0.46 15.03 -28.14
C PHE A 234 -0.79 15.68 -27.55
N ARG A 235 -1.60 16.29 -28.42
CA ARG A 235 -2.89 16.85 -28.02
C ARG A 235 -4.01 15.86 -28.35
N LEU A 236 -4.86 15.60 -27.37
CA LEU A 236 -6.13 14.92 -27.54
C LEU A 236 -7.24 15.91 -27.15
N GLY A 237 -7.87 16.52 -28.15
CA GLY A 237 -8.73 17.69 -27.96
C GLY A 237 -7.95 18.86 -27.31
N ASN A 238 -8.46 19.36 -26.19
CA ASN A 238 -7.83 20.46 -25.44
C ASN A 238 -6.82 19.99 -24.38
N GLN A 239 -6.52 18.70 -24.30
CA GLN A 239 -5.63 18.14 -23.28
C GLN A 239 -4.27 17.74 -23.88
N ARG A 240 -3.18 18.13 -23.21
CA ARG A 240 -1.84 17.63 -23.51
C ARG A 240 -1.62 16.31 -22.76
N ARG A 241 -1.28 15.25 -23.50
CA ARG A 241 -1.01 13.91 -22.97
C ARG A 241 0.42 13.51 -23.25
N TYR A 242 0.98 12.67 -22.40
CA TYR A 242 2.35 12.14 -22.50
C TYR A 242 2.32 10.62 -22.64
N GLN A 243 3.21 10.06 -23.43
CA GLN A 243 3.35 8.61 -23.62
C GLN A 243 4.82 8.22 -23.78
N LEU A 244 5.12 6.95 -23.46
CA LEU A 244 6.37 6.29 -23.83
C LEU A 244 6.14 5.43 -25.08
N LYS A 245 7.21 5.03 -25.77
CA LYS A 245 7.16 3.92 -26.74
C LYS A 245 7.44 2.61 -26.00
N PRO A 246 6.44 1.80 -25.62
CA PRO A 246 6.65 0.71 -24.66
C PRO A 246 7.65 -0.33 -25.15
N GLU A 247 7.71 -0.60 -26.46
CA GLU A 247 8.60 -1.61 -27.06
C GLU A 247 10.09 -1.33 -26.80
N HIS A 248 10.50 -0.05 -26.90
CA HIS A 248 11.88 0.36 -26.59
C HIS A 248 12.20 0.15 -25.11
N TRP A 249 11.24 0.45 -24.25
CA TRP A 249 11.40 0.36 -22.80
C TRP A 249 11.36 -1.08 -22.28
N GLN A 250 10.47 -1.93 -22.80
CA GLN A 250 10.38 -3.34 -22.41
C GLN A 250 11.69 -4.07 -22.72
N THR A 251 12.25 -3.83 -23.91
CA THR A 251 13.55 -4.36 -24.33
C THR A 251 14.67 -3.85 -23.42
N PHE A 252 14.74 -2.52 -23.22
CA PHE A 252 15.76 -1.90 -22.37
C PHE A 252 15.73 -2.40 -20.92
N LEU A 253 14.53 -2.56 -20.36
CA LEU A 253 14.34 -2.99 -18.98
C LEU A 253 14.35 -4.52 -18.81
N GLY A 254 14.39 -5.30 -19.89
CA GLY A 254 14.28 -6.76 -19.82
C GLY A 254 13.08 -7.23 -19.00
N THR A 255 11.95 -6.52 -19.09
CA THR A 255 10.73 -6.79 -18.30
C THR A 255 9.58 -7.18 -19.20
N ARG A 256 8.77 -8.14 -18.73
CA ARG A 256 7.48 -8.45 -19.35
C ARG A 256 6.52 -7.26 -19.14
N PRO A 257 5.43 -7.16 -19.94
CA PRO A 257 4.37 -6.20 -19.70
C PRO A 257 3.84 -6.31 -18.26
N VAL A 258 3.54 -5.16 -17.66
CA VAL A 258 3.14 -5.05 -16.26
C VAL A 258 1.79 -4.35 -16.16
N ARG A 259 1.01 -4.70 -15.15
CA ARG A 259 -0.29 -4.10 -14.88
C ARG A 259 -0.16 -3.00 -13.83
N TRP A 260 -0.82 -1.87 -14.07
CA TRP A 260 -1.00 -0.86 -13.02
C TRP A 260 -2.12 -1.27 -12.08
N VAL A 261 -1.87 -1.14 -10.78
CA VAL A 261 -2.90 -1.18 -9.75
C VAL A 261 -2.76 0.09 -8.93
N ASN A 262 -3.87 0.77 -8.67
CA ASN A 262 -3.88 1.91 -7.77
C ASN A 262 -3.84 1.42 -6.31
N TRP A 263 -2.70 0.85 -5.90
CA TRP A 263 -2.49 0.29 -4.57
C TRP A 263 -2.79 1.28 -3.46
N ALA A 264 -2.48 2.56 -3.65
CA ALA A 264 -2.82 3.61 -2.69
C ALA A 264 -4.33 3.71 -2.43
N ALA A 265 -5.15 3.62 -3.48
CA ALA A 265 -6.61 3.63 -3.35
C ALA A 265 -7.14 2.30 -2.79
N GLN A 266 -6.62 1.16 -3.26
CA GLN A 266 -7.04 -0.16 -2.81
C GLN A 266 -6.71 -0.39 -1.33
N PHE A 267 -5.49 -0.07 -0.89
CA PHE A 267 -5.16 -0.19 0.53
C PHE A 267 -5.94 0.79 1.39
N ARG A 268 -6.21 2.01 0.91
CA ARG A 268 -7.08 2.95 1.65
C ARG A 268 -8.49 2.39 1.83
N PHE A 269 -9.03 1.71 0.82
CA PHE A 269 -10.29 0.96 0.94
C PHE A 269 -10.20 -0.11 2.03
N HIS A 270 -9.16 -0.94 2.01
CA HIS A 270 -8.99 -2.00 3.00
C HIS A 270 -8.79 -1.46 4.42
N GLN A 271 -8.03 -0.37 4.59
CA GLN A 271 -7.89 0.34 5.86
C GLN A 271 -9.24 0.85 6.37
N TYR A 272 -10.07 1.43 5.49
CA TYR A 272 -11.41 1.88 5.86
C TYR A 272 -12.30 0.69 6.29
N MET A 273 -12.35 -0.37 5.49
CA MET A 273 -13.17 -1.55 5.79
C MET A 273 -12.73 -2.25 7.06
N TRP A 274 -11.42 -2.34 7.30
CA TRP A 274 -10.85 -2.87 8.54
C TRP A 274 -11.30 -2.03 9.74
N ARG A 275 -11.16 -0.69 9.70
CA ARG A 275 -11.64 0.19 10.78
C ARG A 275 -13.15 0.05 11.02
N PHE A 276 -13.95 -0.12 9.97
CA PHE A 276 -15.38 -0.39 10.10
C PHE A 276 -15.67 -1.72 10.83
N LEU A 277 -15.02 -2.82 10.41
CA LEU A 277 -15.24 -4.15 10.99
C LEU A 277 -14.84 -4.22 12.47
N TYR A 278 -13.74 -3.54 12.84
CA TYR A 278 -13.22 -3.48 14.22
C TYR A 278 -13.81 -2.34 15.07
N GLY A 279 -14.47 -1.36 14.46
CA GLY A 279 -15.09 -0.24 15.17
C GLY A 279 -16.32 -0.61 16.00
N ARG A 280 -16.79 -1.86 15.89
CA ARG A 280 -17.96 -2.39 16.60
C ARG A 280 -17.79 -3.86 16.97
N ASN A 281 -18.39 -4.25 18.10
CA ASN A 281 -18.65 -5.66 18.41
C ASN A 281 -19.95 -6.12 17.73
N TRP A 282 -19.86 -7.14 16.89
CA TRP A 282 -20.99 -7.63 16.08
C TRP A 282 -21.72 -8.81 16.72
N THR A 283 -21.27 -9.25 17.89
CA THR A 283 -21.93 -10.29 18.68
C THR A 283 -23.35 -9.85 19.05
N GLY A 284 -24.35 -10.67 18.72
CA GLY A 284 -25.76 -10.38 19.01
C GLY A 284 -26.42 -9.33 18.11
N VAL A 285 -25.70 -8.76 17.13
CA VAL A 285 -26.29 -7.84 16.13
C VAL A 285 -27.09 -8.65 15.11
N SER A 286 -28.31 -8.21 14.79
CA SER A 286 -29.15 -8.92 13.80
C SER A 286 -28.52 -8.95 12.41
N THR A 287 -28.77 -10.03 11.65
CA THR A 287 -28.25 -10.19 10.28
C THR A 287 -28.68 -9.04 9.37
N TYR A 288 -29.93 -8.60 9.47
CA TYR A 288 -30.44 -7.43 8.77
C TYR A 288 -29.61 -6.16 9.06
N LEU A 289 -29.32 -5.87 10.33
CA LEU A 289 -28.55 -4.67 10.69
C LEU A 289 -27.10 -4.78 10.21
N GLN A 290 -26.48 -5.97 10.32
CA GLN A 290 -25.15 -6.24 9.76
C GLN A 290 -25.12 -5.98 8.24
N ALA A 291 -26.10 -6.48 7.50
CA ALA A 291 -26.20 -6.28 6.05
C ALA A 291 -26.37 -4.79 5.70
N SER A 292 -27.23 -4.08 6.44
CA SER A 292 -27.48 -2.65 6.24
C SER A 292 -26.24 -1.81 6.52
N GLU A 293 -25.55 -2.04 7.64
CA GLU A 293 -24.34 -1.28 8.01
C GLU A 293 -23.17 -1.59 7.07
N LEU A 294 -22.96 -2.87 6.71
CA LEU A 294 -21.94 -3.25 5.74
C LEU A 294 -22.18 -2.57 4.39
N ARG A 295 -23.43 -2.52 3.93
CA ARG A 295 -23.78 -1.86 2.67
C ARG A 295 -23.42 -0.38 2.70
N ALA A 296 -23.79 0.32 3.77
CA ALA A 296 -23.48 1.73 3.92
C ALA A 296 -21.97 1.97 3.95
N ALA A 297 -21.22 1.16 4.71
CA ALA A 297 -19.77 1.24 4.79
C ALA A 297 -19.11 0.97 3.42
N LEU A 298 -19.56 -0.04 2.69
CA LEU A 298 -19.07 -0.33 1.35
C LEU A 298 -19.35 0.83 0.39
N GLN A 299 -20.56 1.37 0.36
CA GLN A 299 -20.88 2.53 -0.49
C GLN A 299 -19.98 3.73 -0.20
N GLU A 300 -19.66 3.98 1.06
CA GLU A 300 -18.78 5.07 1.46
C GLU A 300 -17.30 4.77 1.11
N ALA A 301 -16.83 3.56 1.37
CA ALA A 301 -15.48 3.11 1.01
C ALA A 301 -15.22 3.24 -0.49
N LEU A 302 -16.25 3.01 -1.32
CA LEU A 302 -16.17 3.10 -2.77
C LEU A 302 -16.14 4.54 -3.30
N ARG A 303 -16.56 5.52 -2.50
CA ARG A 303 -16.42 6.95 -2.83
C ARG A 303 -15.00 7.47 -2.57
N ILE A 304 -14.12 6.67 -1.97
CA ILE A 304 -12.72 7.01 -1.78
C ILE A 304 -12.11 7.31 -3.17
N ARG A 305 -11.78 8.60 -3.38
CA ARG A 305 -11.24 9.10 -4.64
C ARG A 305 -10.04 8.26 -5.09
N GLY A 306 -10.14 7.68 -6.29
CA GLY A 306 -9.06 6.87 -6.90
C GLY A 306 -9.47 5.44 -7.19
N ILE A 307 -10.51 4.93 -6.54
CA ILE A 307 -11.25 3.72 -6.93
C ILE A 307 -12.24 4.15 -8.03
N ARG A 308 -11.73 4.52 -9.20
CA ARG A 308 -12.59 5.07 -10.27
C ARG A 308 -13.42 4.01 -10.99
N GLU A 309 -13.06 2.75 -10.81
CA GLU A 309 -13.79 1.63 -11.35
C GLU A 309 -13.91 0.65 -10.20
N LEU A 310 -15.12 0.54 -9.67
CA LEU A 310 -15.49 -0.72 -9.06
C LEU A 310 -15.10 -1.82 -10.04
N PRO A 311 -14.43 -2.90 -9.61
CA PRO A 311 -14.60 -4.15 -10.33
C PRO A 311 -16.10 -4.32 -10.53
N ALA A 312 -16.57 -4.44 -11.78
CA ALA A 312 -18.00 -4.51 -12.12
C ALA A 312 -18.75 -5.52 -11.21
N GLU A 313 -18.00 -6.52 -10.74
CA GLU A 313 -18.34 -7.52 -9.74
C GLU A 313 -18.94 -6.98 -8.43
N PHE A 314 -18.56 -5.80 -7.93
CA PHE A 314 -19.19 -5.19 -6.75
C PHE A 314 -20.56 -4.59 -7.07
N GLN A 315 -20.84 -4.18 -8.31
CA GLN A 315 -22.13 -3.59 -8.68
C GLN A 315 -23.25 -4.63 -8.52
N ASN A 316 -23.01 -5.86 -8.97
CA ASN A 316 -23.94 -6.98 -8.85
C ASN A 316 -24.33 -7.29 -7.39
N VAL A 317 -23.45 -7.00 -6.44
CA VAL A 317 -23.70 -7.27 -5.02
C VAL A 317 -24.70 -6.26 -4.44
N PHE A 318 -24.68 -5.00 -4.89
CA PHE A 318 -25.57 -3.95 -4.36
C PHE A 318 -27.04 -4.14 -4.73
N ASP A 319 -27.34 -4.91 -5.78
CA ASP A 319 -28.71 -5.19 -6.23
C ASP A 319 -29.44 -6.19 -5.32
N LEU A 320 -28.72 -6.92 -4.46
CA LEU A 320 -29.30 -7.93 -3.57
C LEU A 320 -30.07 -7.26 -2.41
N PRO A 321 -31.32 -7.65 -2.11
CA PRO A 321 -32.11 -7.01 -1.05
C PRO A 321 -31.77 -7.55 0.35
N GLY A 322 -31.92 -6.69 1.37
CA GLY A 322 -31.88 -7.06 2.78
C GLY A 322 -30.68 -7.95 3.16
N GLU A 323 -30.96 -9.08 3.82
CA GLU A 323 -29.94 -10.01 4.31
C GLU A 323 -29.23 -10.79 3.20
N ALA A 324 -29.84 -10.93 2.01
CA ALA A 324 -29.25 -11.64 0.88
C ALA A 324 -27.95 -10.99 0.39
N PHE A 325 -27.74 -9.72 0.72
CA PHE A 325 -26.51 -8.96 0.45
C PHE A 325 -25.29 -9.46 1.21
N LEU A 326 -25.47 -9.92 2.45
CA LEU A 326 -24.36 -10.04 3.40
C LEU A 326 -23.30 -11.03 2.93
N THR A 327 -23.69 -12.26 2.58
CA THR A 327 -22.75 -13.32 2.21
C THR A 327 -22.02 -13.04 0.89
N PRO A 328 -22.70 -12.60 -0.19
CA PRO A 328 -22.02 -12.20 -1.43
C PRO A 328 -21.09 -11.00 -1.24
N ALA A 329 -21.47 -10.02 -0.42
CA ALA A 329 -20.62 -8.87 -0.11
C ALA A 329 -19.35 -9.26 0.65
N THR A 330 -19.46 -10.12 1.67
CA THR A 330 -18.28 -10.59 2.40
C THR A 330 -17.38 -11.47 1.54
N SER A 331 -17.96 -12.31 0.67
CA SER A 331 -17.19 -13.09 -0.31
C SER A 331 -16.41 -12.19 -1.26
N ARG A 332 -17.07 -11.18 -1.87
CA ARG A 332 -16.38 -10.28 -2.80
C ARG A 332 -15.31 -9.44 -2.11
N LEU A 333 -15.56 -8.98 -0.89
CA LEU A 333 -14.56 -8.28 -0.08
C LEU A 333 -13.32 -9.13 0.17
N ARG A 334 -13.51 -10.41 0.52
CA ARG A 334 -12.42 -11.36 0.71
C ARG A 334 -11.61 -11.52 -0.57
N ASP A 335 -12.29 -11.75 -1.70
CA ASP A 335 -11.64 -11.93 -2.99
C ASP A 335 -10.84 -10.67 -3.36
N PHE A 336 -11.40 -9.49 -3.11
CA PHE A 336 -10.73 -8.20 -3.35
C PHE A 336 -9.52 -7.96 -2.43
N ALA A 337 -9.53 -8.47 -1.19
CA ALA A 337 -8.37 -8.42 -0.31
C ALA A 337 -7.21 -9.30 -0.80
N MET A 338 -7.51 -10.33 -1.60
CA MET A 338 -6.54 -11.24 -2.22
C MET A 338 -6.16 -10.84 -3.66
N GLU A 339 -6.74 -9.77 -4.22
CA GLU A 339 -6.43 -9.16 -5.53
C GLU A 339 -5.38 -8.05 -5.45
#